data_AF-A0A2H0SMV4-F1
#
_entry.id   AF-A0A2H0SMV4-F1
#
_cell.length_a   1.000
_cell.length_b   1.000
_cell.length_c   1.000
_cell.angle_alpha   90.00
_cell.angle_beta   90.00
_cell.angle_gamma   90.00
#
_symmetry.space_group_name_H-M   'P 1'
#
loop_
_entity.id
_entity.type
_entity.pdbx_description
1 polymer ?
#
loop_
_entity_poly.entity_id
_entity_poly.type
_entity_poly.pdbx_seq_one_letter_code
_entity_poly.pdbx_strand_id
1 'polypeptide(L)'
;MEFGKEEYDQIDRYCRESGIDWAASVWDIPSLRFILNYDIPFIKIPSAKITELELVEEVAKSKKPVVLSTGMSTIEEIDRAVEILKKHN
;
A
#
# COMPACT_ATOMS: atom_id res chain seq x y z
N MET A 1 4.26 3.89 16.90
CA MET A 1 5.30 4.91 16.66
C MET A 1 5.39 5.00 15.15
N GLU A 2 5.07 6.14 14.55
CA GLU A 2 5.08 6.31 13.11
C GLU A 2 6.11 7.37 12.72
N PHE A 3 6.77 7.15 11.59
CA PHE A 3 7.72 8.07 10.99
C PHE A 3 7.01 9.24 10.29
N GLY A 4 7.62 10.41 10.31
CA GLY A 4 7.19 11.57 9.54
C GLY A 4 7.91 11.67 8.20
N LYS A 5 7.68 12.79 7.50
CA LYS A 5 8.25 13.03 6.17
C LYS A 5 9.79 12.96 6.18
N GLU A 6 10.42 13.54 7.19
CA GLU A 6 11.89 13.62 7.26
C GLU A 6 12.53 12.23 7.34
N GLU A 7 11.95 11.32 8.11
CA GLU A 7 12.45 9.96 8.22
C GLU A 7 12.19 9.14 6.95
N TYR A 8 11.03 9.30 6.30
CA TYR A 8 10.77 8.66 5.01
C TYR A 8 11.67 9.18 3.90
N ASP A 9 11.98 10.49 3.87
CA ASP A 9 12.94 11.06 2.92
C ASP A 9 14.35 10.48 3.12
N GLN A 10 14.74 10.18 4.36
CA GLN A 10 16.01 9.52 4.68
C GLN A 10 16.04 8.07 4.17
N ILE A 11 14.95 7.32 4.41
CA ILE A 11 14.80 5.93 3.92
C ILE A 11 14.88 5.92 2.39
N ASP A 12 14.10 6.76 1.72
CA ASP A 12 14.06 6.83 0.26
C ASP A 12 15.43 7.12 -0.35
N ARG A 13 16.12 8.15 0.17
CA ARG A 13 17.48 8.49 -0.28
C ARG A 13 18.44 7.32 -0.08
N TYR A 14 18.45 6.70 1.09
CA TYR A 14 19.37 5.60 1.39
C TYR A 14 19.13 4.38 0.50
N CYS A 15 17.86 4.01 0.32
CA CYS A 15 17.44 2.92 -0.55
C CYS A 15 17.85 3.18 -2.01
N ARG A 16 17.62 4.39 -2.51
CA ARG A 16 18.03 4.79 -3.87
C ARG A 16 19.54 4.77 -4.05
N GLU A 17 20.32 5.26 -3.09
CA GLU A 17 21.80 5.23 -3.14
C GLU A 17 22.36 3.80 -3.05
N SER A 18 21.65 2.90 -2.37
CA SER A 18 22.04 1.50 -2.20
C SER A 18 21.52 0.58 -3.31
N GLY A 19 20.67 1.08 -4.22
CA GLY A 19 20.02 0.26 -5.25
C GLY A 19 19.04 -0.77 -4.69
N ILE A 20 18.36 -0.44 -3.58
CA ILE A 20 17.40 -1.31 -2.90
C ILE A 20 16.01 -0.69 -3.01
N ASP A 21 15.03 -1.47 -3.48
CA ASP A 21 13.63 -1.04 -3.49
C ASP A 21 13.04 -1.01 -2.08
N TRP A 22 12.14 -0.07 -1.82
CA TRP A 22 11.43 0.04 -0.54
C TRP A 22 9.94 0.32 -0.74
N ALA A 23 9.15 -0.04 0.26
CA ALA A 23 7.73 0.26 0.34
C ALA A 23 7.29 0.30 1.81
N ALA A 24 6.12 0.88 2.07
CA ALA A 24 5.48 0.88 3.38
C ALA A 24 4.01 0.46 3.28
N SER A 25 3.45 -0.05 4.38
CA SER A 25 2.02 -0.38 4.45
C SER A 25 1.19 0.89 4.57
N VAL A 26 0.14 1.00 3.76
CA VAL A 26 -0.86 2.06 3.88
C VAL A 26 -1.95 1.63 4.85
N TRP A 27 -2.32 2.53 5.75
CA TRP A 27 -3.31 2.27 6.81
C TRP A 27 -4.62 3.02 6.59
N ASP A 28 -4.60 4.05 5.74
CA ASP A 28 -5.69 4.95 5.43
C ASP A 28 -5.40 5.76 4.14
N ILE A 29 -6.36 6.59 3.70
CA ILE A 29 -6.21 7.42 2.49
C ILE A 29 -5.06 8.45 2.63
N PRO A 30 -4.87 9.13 3.78
CA PRO A 30 -3.71 10.01 3.98
C PRO A 30 -2.36 9.30 3.79
N SER A 31 -2.16 8.12 4.37
CA SER A 31 -0.92 7.34 4.20
C SER A 31 -0.73 6.84 2.77
N LEU A 32 -1.80 6.49 2.06
CA LEU A 32 -1.76 6.24 0.61
C LEU A 32 -1.28 7.47 -0.17
N ARG A 33 -1.89 8.64 0.07
CA ARG A 33 -1.48 9.89 -0.60
C ARG A 33 -0.05 10.26 -0.27
N PHE A 34 0.38 10.01 0.97
CA PHE A 34 1.74 10.26 1.41
C PHE A 34 2.74 9.37 0.67
N ILE A 35 2.54 8.05 0.66
CA ILE A 35 3.51 7.11 0.08
C ILE A 35 3.62 7.27 -1.45
N LEU A 36 2.57 7.75 -2.12
CA LEU A 36 2.57 8.04 -3.55
C LEU A 36 3.48 9.21 -3.96
N ASN A 37 4.06 9.97 -3.01
CA ASN A 37 5.09 10.97 -3.30
C ASN A 37 6.47 10.35 -3.54
N TYR A 38 6.64 9.04 -3.32
CA TYR A 38 7.90 8.32 -3.50
C TYR A 38 7.82 7.34 -4.67
N ASP A 39 8.98 7.00 -5.25
CA ASP A 39 9.07 6.01 -6.32
C ASP A 39 9.10 4.58 -5.76
N ILE A 40 7.94 4.12 -5.29
CA ILE A 40 7.76 2.76 -4.76
C ILE A 40 7.33 1.79 -5.87
N PRO A 41 7.80 0.53 -5.83
CA PRO A 41 7.47 -0.49 -6.83
C PRO A 41 6.04 -1.03 -6.69
N PHE A 42 5.45 -0.96 -5.49
CA PHE A 42 4.11 -1.45 -5.20
C PHE A 42 3.52 -0.77 -3.97
N ILE A 43 2.20 -0.85 -3.80
CA ILE A 43 1.49 -0.47 -2.58
C ILE A 43 1.23 -1.72 -1.74
N LYS A 44 1.53 -1.64 -0.45
CA LYS A 44 1.27 -2.71 0.51
C LYS A 44 0.00 -2.41 1.31
N ILE A 45 -1.02 -3.28 1.22
CA ILE A 45 -2.18 -3.26 2.12
C ILE A 45 -1.96 -4.31 3.22
N PRO A 46 -1.94 -3.94 4.52
CA PRO A 46 -1.76 -4.88 5.62
C PRO A 46 -3.04 -5.71 5.85
N SER A 47 -2.91 -6.90 6.47
CA SER A 47 -4.03 -7.81 6.68
C SER A 47 -5.19 -7.17 7.45
N ALA A 48 -4.90 -6.27 8.38
CA ALA A 48 -5.90 -5.55 9.17
C ALA A 48 -6.78 -4.59 8.35
N LYS A 49 -6.44 -4.35 7.07
CA LYS A 49 -7.06 -3.32 6.21
C LYS A 49 -7.69 -3.87 4.94
N ILE A 50 -7.64 -5.19 4.72
CA ILE A 50 -8.23 -5.84 3.53
C ILE A 50 -9.75 -5.65 3.41
N THR A 51 -10.47 -5.55 4.53
CA THR A 51 -11.92 -5.36 4.56
C THR A 51 -12.35 -3.88 4.52
N GLU A 52 -11.39 -2.94 4.57
CA GLU A 52 -11.65 -1.50 4.39
C GLU A 52 -11.76 -1.17 2.91
N LEU A 53 -12.91 -1.51 2.32
CA LEU A 53 -13.10 -1.51 0.86
C LEU A 53 -12.89 -0.13 0.21
N GLU A 54 -13.14 0.97 0.93
CA GLU A 54 -12.83 2.33 0.45
C GLU A 54 -11.33 2.54 0.24
N LEU A 55 -10.49 2.07 1.17
CA LEU A 55 -9.04 2.13 1.02
C LEU A 55 -8.58 1.24 -0.14
N VAL A 56 -9.13 0.03 -0.26
CA VAL A 56 -8.80 -0.91 -1.35
C VAL A 56 -9.13 -0.29 -2.72
N GLU A 57 -10.28 0.36 -2.84
CA GLU A 57 -10.72 1.06 -4.06
C GLU A 57 -9.80 2.24 -4.40
N GLU A 58 -9.42 3.06 -3.42
CA GLU A 58 -8.48 4.17 -3.65
C GLU A 58 -7.07 3.68 -4.03
N VAL A 59 -6.61 2.58 -3.43
CA VAL A 59 -5.35 1.93 -3.84
C VAL A 59 -5.46 1.42 -5.28
N ALA A 60 -6.57 0.79 -5.66
CA ALA A 60 -6.78 0.27 -7.01
C ALA A 60 -6.68 1.39 -8.07
N LYS A 61 -7.26 2.56 -7.79
CA LYS A 61 -7.23 3.74 -8.69
C LYS A 61 -5.83 4.29 -8.92
N SER A 62 -4.86 4.00 -8.05
CA SER A 62 -3.48 4.46 -8.22
C SER A 62 -2.75 3.73 -9.36
N LYS A 63 -3.31 2.60 -9.86
CA LYS A 63 -2.73 1.75 -10.91
C LYS A 63 -1.31 1.26 -10.63
N LYS A 64 -0.86 1.31 -9.37
CA LYS A 64 0.40 0.69 -8.96
C LYS A 64 0.15 -0.79 -8.63
N PRO A 65 1.14 -1.67 -8.83
CA PRO A 65 1.05 -3.04 -8.34
C PRO A 65 0.71 -3.08 -6.84
N VAL A 66 -0.06 -4.08 -6.42
CA VAL A 66 -0.54 -4.18 -5.03
C VAL A 66 -0.08 -5.49 -4.43
N VAL A 67 0.54 -5.40 -3.24
CA VAL A 67 0.77 -6.55 -2.35
C VAL A 67 -0.28 -6.51 -1.25
N LEU A 68 -1.17 -7.50 -1.24
CA LEU A 68 -2.26 -7.62 -0.26
C LEU A 68 -1.96 -8.78 0.69
N SER A 69 -1.94 -8.51 2.01
CA SER A 69 -1.88 -9.58 3.01
C SER A 69 -3.28 -10.00 3.44
N THR A 70 -3.45 -11.28 3.75
CA THR A 70 -4.77 -11.93 3.95
C THR A 70 -4.91 -12.60 5.32
N GLY A 71 -4.06 -12.22 6.29
CA GLY A 71 -4.09 -12.82 7.62
C GLY A 71 -5.40 -12.52 8.36
N MET A 72 -5.95 -13.51 9.06
CA MET A 72 -7.24 -13.41 9.78
C MET A 72 -8.45 -13.04 8.89
N SER A 73 -8.37 -13.28 7.58
CA SER A 73 -9.46 -13.02 6.63
C SER A 73 -10.09 -14.31 6.12
N THR A 74 -11.39 -14.27 5.83
CA THR A 74 -12.07 -15.37 5.11
C THR A 74 -11.83 -15.28 3.60
N ILE A 75 -12.12 -16.36 2.86
CA ILE A 75 -12.00 -16.35 1.40
C ILE A 75 -12.93 -15.30 0.79
N GLU A 76 -14.14 -15.14 1.32
CA GLU A 76 -15.12 -14.16 0.85
C GLU A 76 -14.68 -12.71 1.10
N GLU A 77 -13.90 -12.44 2.15
CA GLU A 77 -13.26 -11.14 2.38
C GLU A 77 -12.15 -10.88 1.37
N ILE A 78 -11.34 -11.90 1.09
CA ILE A 78 -10.25 -11.82 0.11
C ILE A 78 -10.82 -11.59 -1.29
N ASP A 79 -11.84 -12.35 -1.69
CA ASP A 79 -12.47 -12.24 -3.02
C ASP A 79 -13.03 -10.83 -3.25
N ARG A 80 -13.73 -10.26 -2.27
CA ARG A 80 -14.25 -8.87 -2.36
C ARG A 80 -13.14 -7.85 -2.60
N ALA A 81 -12.02 -7.96 -1.88
CA ALA A 81 -10.89 -7.06 -2.07
C ALA A 81 -10.24 -7.25 -3.46
N VAL A 82 -10.06 -8.49 -3.89
CA VAL A 82 -9.47 -8.82 -5.21
C VAL A 82 -10.37 -8.34 -6.36
N GLU A 83 -11.69 -8.48 -6.24
CA GLU A 83 -12.64 -7.98 -7.23
C GLU A 83 -12.53 -6.47 -7.42
N ILE A 84 -12.39 -5.71 -6.34
CA ILE A 84 -12.15 -4.27 -6.38
C ILE A 84 -10.83 -3.95 -7.08
N LEU A 85 -9.75 -4.61 -6.68
CA LEU A 85 -8.43 -4.42 -7.27
C LEU A 85 -8.40 -4.74 -8.78
N LYS A 86 -9.20 -5.71 -9.24
CA LYS A 86 -9.30 -6.07 -10.66
C LYS A 86 -10.09 -5.08 -11.51
N LYS A 87 -10.98 -4.25 -10.93
CA LYS A 87 -11.77 -3.27 -11.71
C LYS A 87 -10.92 -2.17 -12.35
N HIS A 88 -9.75 -1.88 -11.77
CA HIS A 88 -8.88 -0.77 -12.18
C HIS A 88 -7.52 -1.21 -12.75
N ASN A 89 -7.32 -2.52 -12.93
CA ASN A 89 -6.12 -3.11 -13.55
C ASN A 89 -6.31 -3.42 -15.03
#